data_AF-A0A2T2PWD5-F1
#
_entry.id   AF-A0A2T2PWD5-F1
#
_cell.length_a   1.000
_cell.length_b   1.000
_cell.length_c   1.000
_cell.angle_alpha   90.00
_cell.angle_beta   90.00
_cell.angle_gamma   90.00
#
_symmetry.space_group_name_H-M   'P 1'
#
loop_
_entity.id
_entity.type
_entity.pdbx_description
1 polymer ?
#
loop_
_entity_poly.entity_id
_entity_poly.type
_entity_poly.pdbx_seq_one_letter_code
_entity_poly.pdbx_strand_id
1 'polypeptide(L)' 'MKNLSFAAELHLKVGAPASSTVESLRLLRAFLKLAPRQRFEVIKLVEDLAIEEALPEHPLS' A
#
# COMPACT_ATOMS: atom_id res chain seq x y z
N MET A 1 -16.89 0.96 -32.36
CA MET A 1 -16.76 0.43 -30.98
C MET A 1 -15.65 1.24 -30.31
N LYS A 2 -15.94 1.96 -29.21
CA LYS A 2 -14.93 2.77 -28.54
C LYS A 2 -13.97 1.80 -27.84
N ASN A 3 -12.68 1.81 -28.22
CA ASN A 3 -11.64 1.07 -27.52
C ASN A 3 -11.57 1.62 -26.09
N LEU A 4 -12.21 0.92 -25.15
CA LEU A 4 -12.09 1.24 -23.74
C LEU A 4 -10.65 0.97 -23.32
N SER A 5 -10.07 1.89 -22.54
CA SER A 5 -8.78 1.61 -21.94
C SER A 5 -8.93 0.44 -20.97
N PHE A 6 -7.87 -0.34 -20.78
CA PHE A 6 -7.84 -1.42 -19.79
C PHE A 6 -8.32 -0.95 -18.40
N ALA A 7 -7.98 0.29 -18.02
CA ALA A 7 -8.45 0.88 -16.78
C ALA A 7 -9.97 1.05 -16.72
N ALA A 8 -10.60 1.43 -17.84
CA ALA A 8 -12.05 1.58 -17.92
C ALA A 8 -12.78 0.22 -17.96
N GLU A 9 -12.23 -0.78 -18.65
CA GLU A 9 -12.76 -2.15 -18.60
C GLU A 9 -12.64 -2.76 -17.20
N LEU A 10 -11.50 -2.56 -16.54
CA LEU A 10 -11.29 -3.01 -15.17
C LEU A 10 -12.28 -2.33 -14.21
N HIS A 11 -12.45 -1.01 -14.31
CA HIS A 11 -13.42 -0.28 -13.50
C HIS A 11 -14.86 -0.78 -13.70
N LEU A 12 -15.25 -1.12 -14.92
CA LEU A 12 -16.56 -1.71 -15.18
C LEU A 12 -16.72 -3.12 -14.58
N LYS A 13 -15.63 -3.89 -14.48
CA LYS A 13 -15.64 -5.27 -14.01
C LYS A 13 -15.56 -5.41 -12.48
N VAL A 14 -14.74 -4.58 -11.83
CA VAL A 14 -14.50 -4.63 -10.37
C VAL A 14 -15.09 -3.42 -9.62
N GLY A 15 -15.70 -2.48 -10.32
CA GLY A 15 -16.30 -1.29 -9.74
C GLY A 15 -15.28 -0.21 -9.36
N ALA A 16 -15.75 0.77 -8.60
CA ALA A 16 -14.89 1.80 -8.02
C ALA A 16 -14.10 1.23 -6.85
N PRO A 17 -12.76 1.37 -6.82
CA PRO A 17 -11.96 0.97 -5.68
C PRO A 17 -12.34 1.80 -4.44
N ALA A 18 -12.30 1.17 -3.27
CA ALA A 18 -12.48 1.87 -2.00
C ALA A 18 -11.37 2.94 -1.81
N SER A 19 -11.63 3.98 -1.01
CA SER A 19 -10.64 5.06 -0.77
C SER A 19 -9.31 4.50 -0.26
N SER A 20 -9.38 3.55 0.68
CA SER A 20 -8.20 2.86 1.23
C SER A 20 -7.40 2.14 0.14
N THR A 21 -8.06 1.47 -0.80
CA THR A 21 -7.38 0.82 -1.94
C THR A 21 -6.67 1.84 -2.81
N VAL A 22 -7.31 2.97 -3.11
CA VAL A 22 -6.70 4.04 -3.92
C VAL A 22 -5.48 4.62 -3.22
N GLU A 23 -5.58 4.86 -1.91
CA GLU A 23 -4.47 5.34 -1.08
C GLU A 23 -3.30 4.35 -1.06
N SER A 24 -3.55 3.07 -0.83
CA SER A 24 -2.53 2.02 -0.87
C SER A 24 -1.84 1.94 -2.24
N LEU A 25 -2.58 2.04 -3.34
CA LEU A 25 -2.01 2.06 -4.69
C LEU A 25 -1.14 3.31 -4.95
N ARG A 26 -1.53 4.47 -4.40
CA ARG A 26 -0.71 5.69 -4.48
C ARG A 26 0.59 5.54 -3.69
N LEU A 27 0.53 4.97 -2.49
CA LEU A 27 1.72 4.68 -1.67
C LEU A 27 2.64 3.70 -2.39
N LEU A 28 2.10 2.59 -2.92
CA LEU A 28 2.87 1.63 -3.72
C LEU A 28 3.54 2.31 -4.92
N ARG A 29 2.81 3.14 -5.66
CA ARG A 29 3.37 3.88 -6.80
C ARG A 29 4.49 4.83 -6.38
N ALA A 30 4.37 5.50 -5.23
CA ALA A 30 5.42 6.36 -4.70
C ALA A 30 6.65 5.55 -4.29
N PHE A 31 6.46 4.43 -3.59
CA PHE A 31 7.51 3.51 -3.20
C PHE A 31 8.30 2.96 -4.40
N LEU A 32 7.61 2.57 -5.47
CA LEU A 32 8.25 2.10 -6.71
C LEU A 32 9.11 3.15 -7.42
N LYS A 33 8.97 4.45 -7.09
CA LYS A 33 9.81 5.52 -7.63
C LYS A 33 11.06 5.79 -6.81
N LEU A 34 11.15 5.26 -5.59
CA LEU A 34 12.31 5.44 -4.72
C LEU A 34 13.54 4.71 -5.27
N ALA A 35 14.73 5.21 -4.94
CA ALA A 35 15.98 4.51 -5.19
C ALA A 35 16.07 3.22 -4.35
N PRO A 36 16.82 2.19 -4.77
CA PRO A 36 16.90 0.92 -4.04
C PRO A 36 17.19 1.07 -2.54
N ARG A 37 18.14 1.95 -2.16
CA ARG A 37 18.50 2.19 -0.75
C ARG A 37 17.33 2.74 0.08
N GLN A 38 16.61 3.72 -0.46
CA GLN A 38 15.44 4.32 0.20
C GLN A 38 14.30 3.31 0.38
N ARG A 39 14.14 2.36 -0.55
CA ARG A 39 13.15 1.29 -0.41
C ARG A 39 13.45 0.39 0.79
N PHE A 40 14.72 0.04 1.00
CA PHE A 40 15.12 -0.76 2.17
C PHE A 40 14.85 -0.02 3.49
N GLU A 41 15.10 1.28 3.55
CA GLU A 41 14.80 2.09 4.72
C GLU A 41 13.30 2.11 5.04
N VAL A 42 12.46 2.29 4.02
CA VAL A 42 10.99 2.28 4.19
C VAL A 42 10.48 0.89 4.58
N ILE A 43 11.03 -0.19 4.00
CA ILE A 43 10.67 -1.56 4.39
C ILE A 43 11.00 -1.79 5.87
N LYS A 44 12.22 -1.46 6.28
CA LYS A 44 12.66 -1.62 7.67
C LYS A 44 11.76 -0.84 8.64
N LEU A 45 11.45 0.41 8.32
CA LEU A 45 10.55 1.22 9.16
C LEU A 45 9.17 0.57 9.33
N VAL A 46 8.60 0.01 8.26
CA VAL A 46 7.31 -0.68 8.33
C VAL A 46 7.40 -1.97 9.16
N GLU A 47 8.49 -2.72 9.01
CA GLU A 47 8.74 -3.92 9.82
C GLU A 47 8.88 -3.58 11.31
N ASP A 48 9.64 -2.54 11.65
CA ASP A 48 9.84 -2.07 13.02
C ASP A 48 8.50 -1.65 13.66
N LEU A 49 7.68 -0.87 12.95
CA LEU A 49 6.35 -0.44 13.43
C LEU A 49 5.38 -1.62 13.62
N ALA A 50 5.42 -2.62 12.74
CA ALA A 50 4.58 -3.81 12.88
C ALA A 50 4.97 -4.66 14.10
N ILE A 51 6.23 -4.62 14.51
CA ILE A 51 6.72 -5.28 15.74
C ILE A 51 6.25 -4.51 16.97
N GLU A 52 6.31 -3.18 16.95
CA GLU A 52 5.82 -2.33 18.05
C GLU A 52 4.33 -2.51 18.30
N GLU A 53 3.49 -2.58 17.25
CA GLU A 53 2.06 -2.87 17.38
C GLU A 53 1.78 -4.28 17.94
N ALA A 54 2.71 -5.22 17.81
CA ALA A 54 2.56 -6.60 18.25
C ALA A 54 2.97 -6.84 19.72
N LEU A 55 3.66 -5.89 20.37
CA LEU A 55 4.02 -6.01 21.78
C LEU A 55 2.82 -5.69 22.66
N PRO A 56 2.37 -6.61 23.54
CA PRO A 56 1.23 -6.33 24.42
C PRO A 56 1.60 -5.26 25.44
N GLU A 57 0.81 -4.18 25.47
CA GLU A 57 0.86 -3.01 26.36
C GLU A 57 0.59 -3.31 27.85
N HIS A 58 0.94 -4.48 28.37
CA HIS A 58 0.77 -4.77 29.80
C HIS A 58 2.00 -5.43 30.44
N PRO A 59 2.61 -4.80 31.46
CA PRO A 59 3.56 -5.50 32.31
C PRO A 59 2.76 -6.53 33.14
N LEU A 60 3.20 -7.79 33.07
CA LEU A 60 2.73 -8.86 33.95
C LEU A 60 2.96 -8.41 35.41
N SER A 61 1.87 -8.03 36.09
CA SER A 61 1.81 -7.85 37.55
C SER A 61 1.56 -9.20 38.24
#